data_AF-A0A072VB59-F1
#
_entry.id   AF-A0A072VB59-F1
#
_cell.length_a   1.000
_cell.length_b   1.000
_cell.length_c   1.000
_cell.angle_alpha   90.00
_cell.angle_beta   90.00
_cell.angle_gamma   90.00
#
_symmetry.space_group_name_H-M   'P 1'
#
loop_
_entity.id
_entity.type
_entity.pdbx_description
1 polymer ?
#
loop_
_entity_poly.entity_id
_entity_poly.type
_entity_poly.pdbx_seq_one_letter_code
_entity_poly.pdbx_strand_id
1 'polypeptide(L)' 'MATGINRVHFLIAILCIAFVFTQGGSIDARPTTKYCITEVKCPNNDKACNDYCLKIRFPGGGKCESNNMCCCEA' A
#
# COMPACT_ATOMS: atom_id res chain seq x y z
N MET A 1 35.86 -19.21 37.18
CA MET A 1 35.76 -19.44 35.73
C MET A 1 35.13 -18.19 35.14
N ALA A 2 35.93 -17.32 34.52
CA ALA A 2 35.38 -16.11 33.91
C ALA A 2 34.62 -16.56 32.65
N THR A 3 33.31 -16.63 32.73
CA THR A 3 32.43 -16.77 31.57
C THR A 3 32.52 -15.48 30.77
N GLY A 4 33.59 -15.37 29.98
CA GLY A 4 33.77 -14.31 29.00
C GLY A 4 32.67 -14.49 27.96
N ILE A 5 31.56 -13.78 28.16
CA ILE A 5 30.54 -13.62 27.13
C ILE A 5 31.30 -13.06 25.93
N ASN A 6 31.48 -13.90 24.91
CA ASN A 6 32.19 -13.52 23.70
C ASN A 6 31.38 -12.37 23.08
N ARG A 7 31.86 -11.14 23.28
CA ARG A 7 31.13 -9.89 22.93
C ARG A 7 30.63 -9.91 21.49
N VAL A 8 31.31 -10.64 20.63
CA VAL A 8 30.96 -10.90 19.24
C VAL A 8 29.60 -11.61 19.10
N HIS A 9 29.34 -12.69 19.85
CA HIS A 9 28.05 -13.40 19.78
C HIS A 9 26.89 -12.56 20.28
N PHE A 10 27.13 -11.72 21.29
CA PHE A 10 26.12 -10.80 21.80
C PHE A 10 25.77 -9.72 20.76
N LEU A 11 26.78 -9.17 20.08
CA LEU A 11 26.57 -8.21 18.99
C LEU A 11 25.83 -8.82 17.79
N ILE A 12 26.17 -10.06 17.42
CA ILE A 12 25.48 -10.76 16.32
C ILE A 12 24.00 -10.97 16.66
N ALA A 13 23.69 -11.39 17.90
CA ALA A 13 22.31 -11.59 18.33
C ALA A 13 21.49 -10.29 18.24
N ILE A 14 22.06 -9.16 18.66
CA ILE A 14 21.40 -7.85 18.59
C ILE A 14 21.17 -7.42 17.14
N LEU A 15 22.17 -7.61 16.26
CA LEU A 15 22.04 -7.28 14.83
C LEU A 15 20.95 -8.10 14.16
N CYS A 16 20.85 -9.41 14.45
CA CYS A 16 19.80 -10.26 13.92
C CYS A 16 18.40 -9.80 14.37
N ILE A 17 18.24 -9.43 15.65
CA ILE A 17 16.97 -8.93 16.18
C ILE A 17 16.60 -7.59 15.51
N ALA A 18 17.55 -6.66 15.41
CA ALA A 18 17.33 -5.38 14.75
C ALA A 18 16.94 -5.53 13.26
N PHE A 19 17.54 -6.49 12.55
CA PHE A 19 17.25 -6.77 11.15
C PHE A 19 15.85 -7.37 10.92
N VAL A 20 15.29 -8.06 11.91
CA VAL A 20 13.89 -8.51 11.89
C VAL A 20 12.94 -7.32 12.10
N PHE A 21 13.28 -6.38 12.99
CA PHE A 21 12.43 -5.22 13.25
C PHE A 21 12.45 -4.17 12.12
N THR A 22 13.52 -4.06 11.34
CA THR A 22 13.60 -3.12 10.20
C THR A 22 13.02 -3.68 8.89
N GLN A 23 12.83 -5.00 8.79
CA GLN A 23 12.16 -5.63 7.63
C GLN A 23 10.63 -5.55 7.67
N GLY A 24 10.05 -4.90 8.68
CA GLY A 24 8.70 -4.34 8.58
C GLY A 24 8.73 -3.14 7.66
N GLY A 25 8.90 -3.39 6.36
CA GLY A 25 8.94 -2.37 5.33
C GLY A 25 7.78 -1.40 5.51
N SER A 26 8.12 -0.11 5.50
CA SER A 26 7.18 0.97 5.24
C SER A 26 6.36 0.55 4.02
N ILE A 27 5.14 0.10 4.24
CA ILE A 27 4.14 0.18 3.19
C ILE A 27 3.83 1.66 3.14
N ASP A 28 4.59 2.41 2.33
CA ASP A 28 4.25 3.74 1.83
C ASP A 28 2.96 3.70 0.98
N ALA A 29 2.05 2.76 1.24
CA ALA A 29 0.66 2.96 0.96
C ALA A 29 0.14 3.92 2.04
N ARG A 30 0.41 5.21 1.83
CA ARG A 30 -0.61 6.23 2.12
C ARG A 30 -1.93 5.56 1.76
N PRO A 31 -2.89 5.36 2.68
CA PRO A 31 -4.12 4.66 2.36
C PRO A 31 -4.69 5.38 1.16
N THR A 32 -4.59 4.74 0.00
CA THR A 32 -4.95 5.40 -1.24
C THR A 32 -6.45 5.51 -1.10
N THR A 33 -6.94 6.71 -0.77
CA THR A 33 -8.35 7.07 -0.87
C THR A 33 -8.87 6.81 -2.29
N LYS A 34 -7.97 6.50 -3.23
CA LYS A 34 -8.22 6.07 -4.59
C LYS A 34 -8.24 4.55 -4.72
N TYR A 35 -9.43 4.00 -4.99
CA TYR A 35 -9.66 2.60 -5.33
C TYR A 35 -9.78 2.45 -6.84
N CYS A 36 -8.76 1.86 -7.49
CA CYS A 36 -8.73 1.69 -8.94
C CYS A 36 -9.14 0.28 -9.37
N ILE A 37 -10.07 0.20 -10.32
CA ILE A 37 -10.64 -1.02 -10.87
C ILE A 37 -10.40 -1.10 -12.38
N THR A 38 -10.05 -2.30 -12.82
CA THR A 38 -9.79 -2.65 -14.23
C THR A 38 -11.02 -3.22 -14.94
N GLU A 39 -12.05 -3.62 -14.20
CA GLU A 39 -13.29 -4.19 -14.75
C GLU A 39 -14.10 -3.16 -15.55
N VAL A 40 -14.08 -1.91 -15.09
CA VAL A 40 -14.71 -0.79 -15.81
C VAL A 40 -13.73 -0.31 -16.86
N LYS A 41 -13.90 -0.81 -18.09
CA LYS A 41 -13.21 -0.24 -19.26
C LYS A 41 -13.56 1.25 -19.32
N CYS A 42 -12.54 2.09 -19.31
CA CYS A 42 -12.63 3.54 -19.25
C CYS A 42 -12.26 4.19 -20.61
N PRO A 43 -12.99 3.93 -21.72
CA PRO A 43 -12.74 4.60 -22.98
C PRO A 43 -13.32 6.01 -22.93
N ASN A 44 -12.64 6.92 -22.23
CA ASN A 44 -12.95 8.36 -22.18
C ASN A 44 -14.32 8.69 -21.55
N ASN A 45 -14.77 7.87 -20.59
CA ASN A 45 -16.10 8.00 -20.00
C ASN A 45 -16.03 8.19 -18.48
N ASP A 46 -15.37 9.27 -18.05
CA ASP A 46 -15.25 9.66 -16.64
C ASP A 46 -16.61 9.69 -15.93
N LYS A 47 -17.68 10.03 -16.65
CA LYS A 47 -19.04 10.01 -16.12
C LYS A 47 -19.49 8.61 -15.68
N ALA A 48 -19.22 7.58 -16.49
CA ALA A 48 -19.56 6.21 -16.15
C ALA A 48 -18.74 5.69 -14.96
N CYS A 49 -17.45 6.08 -14.90
CA CYS A 49 -16.61 5.79 -13.75
C CYS A 49 -17.13 6.48 -12.48
N ASN A 50 -17.49 7.75 -12.58
CA ASN A 50 -18.04 8.54 -11.48
C ASN A 50 -19.35 7.96 -10.94
N ASP A 51 -20.33 7.69 -11.81
CA ASP A 51 -21.61 7.07 -11.42
C ASP A 51 -21.41 5.70 -10.77
N TYR A 52 -20.47 4.90 -11.29
CA TYR A 52 -20.12 3.62 -10.68
C TYR A 52 -19.58 3.79 -9.26
N CYS A 53 -18.59 4.67 -9.08
CA CYS A 53 -17.98 4.95 -7.78
C CYS A 53 -18.99 5.49 -6.77
N LEU A 54 -19.88 6.40 -7.18
CA LEU A 54 -20.98 6.88 -6.36
C LEU A 54 -21.93 5.74 -5.94
N LYS A 55 -22.22 4.79 -6.84
CA LYS A 55 -23.07 3.63 -6.56
C LYS A 55 -22.44 2.67 -5.55
N ILE A 56 -21.12 2.47 -5.61
CA ILE A 56 -20.39 1.61 -4.67
C ILE A 56 -19.94 2.33 -3.38
N ARG A 57 -20.52 3.51 -3.09
CA ARG A 57 -20.34 4.31 -1.86
C ARG A 57 -18.98 5.01 -1.73
N PHE A 58 -18.43 5.46 -2.84
CA PHE A 58 -17.28 6.39 -2.86
C PHE A 58 -17.80 7.81 -3.14
N PRO A 59 -17.98 8.66 -2.11
CA PRO A 59 -18.59 9.97 -2.26
C PRO A 59 -17.72 10.98 -3.02
N GLY A 60 -16.40 10.75 -3.12
CA GLY A 60 -15.50 11.51 -3.99
C GLY A 60 -15.66 11.19 -5.48
N GLY A 61 -16.53 10.23 -5.83
CA GLY A 61 -16.80 9.87 -7.22
C GLY A 61 -15.64 9.08 -7.84
N GLY A 62 -15.45 9.20 -9.15
CA GLY A 62 -14.41 8.45 -9.86
C GLY A 62 -13.96 9.10 -11.15
N LYS A 63 -12.70 8.83 -11.53
CA LYS A 63 -12.09 9.33 -12.77
C LYS A 63 -11.38 8.21 -13.51
N CYS A 64 -11.37 8.31 -14.84
CA CYS A 64 -10.61 7.40 -15.68
C CYS A 64 -9.13 7.83 -15.68
N GLU A 65 -8.24 6.89 -15.33
CA GLU A 65 -6.80 7.08 -15.39
C GLU A 65 -6.26 6.57 -16.75
N SER A 66 -5.08 7.05 -17.17
CA SER A 66 -4.46 6.77 -18.49
C SER A 66 -4.29 5.30 -18.86
N ASN A 67 -4.40 4.38 -17.89
CA ASN A 67 -4.32 2.94 -18.10
C ASN A 67 -5.69 2.27 -18.34
N ASN A 68 -6.70 3.05 -18.75
CA ASN A 68 -8.06 2.55 -18.97
C ASN A 68 -8.69 1.94 -17.69
N MET A 69 -8.23 2.41 -16.53
CA MET A 69 -8.71 2.01 -15.19
C MET A 69 -9.60 3.11 -14.62
N CYS A 70 -10.68 2.72 -13.97
CA CYS A 70 -11.53 3.65 -13.23
C CYS A 70 -11.06 3.75 -11.79
N CYS A 71 -10.72 4.94 -11.31
CA CYS A 71 -10.24 5.19 -9.95
C CYS A 71 -11.29 5.97 -9.15
N CYS A 72 -11.85 5.33 -8.12
CA CYS A 72 -12.83 5.89 -7.20
C CYS A 72 -12.16 6.61 -6.04
N GLU A 73 -12.60 7.81 -5.69
CA GLU A 73 -12.11 8.57 -4.54
C GLU A 73 -13.10 8.49 -3.37
N ALA A 74 -12.61 8.10 -2.19
CA ALA A 74 -13.38 8.00 -0.95
C ALA A 74 -13.71 9.36 -0.35
#